data_AF-A0A7L2SSI3-F1
#
_entry.id   AF-A0A7L2SSI3-F1
#
_cell.length_a   1.000
_cell.length_b   1.000
_cell.length_c   1.000
_cell.angle_alpha   90.00
_cell.angle_beta   90.00
_cell.angle_gamma   90.00
#
_symmetry.space_group_name_H-M   'P 1'
#
loop_
_entity.id
_entity.type
_entity.pdbx_description
1 polymer ?
#
loop_
_entity_poly.entity_id
_entity_poly.type
_entity_poly.pdbx_seq_one_letter_code
_entity_poly.pdbx_strand_id
1 'polypeptide(L)'
;LPVLSCPAVLPLVDFTFQQWKSKLNETKRREILCDLALLVGAVAGAQGQVSEECGARQLSQLYRHANSFFLLLQTFSWEAGHWEPSCSPHSMEHTHVTSIFLTYRQLVQGKLRFFFEDLAKVLCT
;
A
#
# COMPACT_ATOMS: atom_id res chain seq x y z
N LEU A 1 10.91 -17.09 -6.64
CA LEU A 1 9.47 -16.99 -6.28
C LEU A 1 8.65 -17.34 -7.52
N PRO A 2 7.51 -18.04 -7.37
CA PRO A 2 6.74 -18.57 -8.50
C PRO A 2 5.98 -17.50 -9.27
N VAL A 3 5.47 -17.89 -10.45
CA VAL A 3 4.48 -17.13 -11.22
C VAL A 3 3.08 -17.48 -10.70
N LEU A 4 2.22 -16.48 -10.57
CA LEU A 4 0.82 -16.60 -10.16
C LEU A 4 -0.03 -17.12 -11.32
N SER A 5 -0.95 -18.03 -11.04
CA SER A 5 -1.95 -18.53 -12.00
C SER A 5 -3.04 -17.50 -12.26
N CYS A 6 -3.45 -16.76 -11.23
CA CYS A 6 -4.35 -15.61 -11.32
C CYS A 6 -3.51 -14.33 -11.11
N PRO A 7 -3.46 -13.42 -12.11
CA PRO A 7 -2.73 -12.16 -11.98
C PRO A 7 -3.18 -11.35 -10.77
N ALA A 8 -2.22 -10.77 -10.06
CA ALA A 8 -2.47 -9.83 -8.98
C ALA A 8 -2.62 -8.42 -9.54
N VAL A 9 -3.69 -7.72 -9.17
CA VAL A 9 -3.87 -6.30 -9.49
C VAL A 9 -3.11 -5.48 -8.45
N LEU A 10 -2.08 -4.75 -8.86
CA LEU A 10 -1.24 -3.95 -7.97
C LEU A 10 -1.36 -2.46 -8.28
N PRO A 11 -1.23 -1.58 -7.27
CA PRO A 11 -1.21 -0.14 -7.50
C PRO A 11 0.06 0.28 -8.24
N LEU A 12 -0.10 1.23 -9.16
CA LEU A 12 1.01 1.97 -9.74
C LEU A 12 1.46 3.03 -8.73
N VAL A 13 2.57 2.74 -8.05
CA VAL A 13 3.14 3.65 -7.04
C VAL A 13 3.95 4.73 -7.75
N ASP A 14 3.25 5.65 -8.37
CA ASP A 14 3.85 6.85 -8.94
C ASP A 14 4.14 7.83 -7.80
N PHE A 15 5.43 8.12 -7.59
CA PHE A 15 5.86 9.06 -6.58
C PHE A 15 6.82 10.08 -7.19
N THR A 16 6.44 11.37 -7.08
CA THR A 16 7.36 12.48 -7.30
C THR A 16 7.34 13.38 -6.08
N PHE A 17 8.53 13.70 -5.55
CA PHE A 17 8.63 14.50 -4.33
C PHE A 17 8.03 15.90 -4.48
N GLN A 18 8.10 16.48 -5.70
CA GLN A 18 7.54 17.79 -5.99
C GLN A 18 6.00 17.79 -5.93
N GLN A 19 5.34 16.82 -6.57
CA GLN A 19 3.88 16.68 -6.47
C GLN A 19 3.45 16.30 -5.06
N TRP A 20 4.27 15.51 -4.35
CA TRP A 20 3.98 15.12 -2.97
C TRP A 20 3.86 16.35 -2.05
N LYS A 21 4.82 17.28 -2.12
CA LYS A 21 4.84 18.48 -1.28
C LYS A 21 3.61 19.37 -1.44
N SER A 22 3.03 19.45 -2.64
CA SER A 22 1.88 20.32 -2.92
C SER A 22 0.54 19.72 -2.50
N LYS A 23 0.48 18.45 -2.07
CA LYS A 23 -0.76 17.79 -1.65
C LYS A 23 -1.07 18.07 -0.18
N LEU A 24 -2.36 18.20 0.14
CA LEU A 24 -2.85 18.21 1.51
C LEU A 24 -2.61 16.85 2.17
N ASN A 25 -2.44 16.84 3.49
CA ASN A 25 -2.16 15.60 4.20
C ASN A 25 -3.30 14.58 4.10
N GLU A 26 -4.56 15.03 4.10
CA GLU A 26 -5.71 14.14 3.89
C GLU A 26 -5.71 13.51 2.49
N THR A 27 -5.30 14.26 1.45
CA THR A 27 -5.13 13.71 0.09
C THR A 27 -4.01 12.67 0.06
N LYS A 28 -2.87 12.95 0.68
CA LYS A 28 -1.75 12.01 0.80
C LYS A 28 -2.18 10.71 1.50
N ARG A 29 -2.90 10.82 2.63
CA ARG A 29 -3.46 9.69 3.38
C ARG A 29 -4.36 8.85 2.50
N ARG A 30 -5.28 9.49 1.78
CA ARG A 30 -6.24 8.80 0.89
C ARG A 30 -5.54 8.02 -0.20
N GLU A 31 -4.58 8.63 -0.89
CA GLU A 31 -3.80 7.93 -1.93
C GLU A 31 -3.09 6.70 -1.38
N ILE A 32 -2.46 6.82 -0.21
CA ILE A 32 -1.79 5.67 0.44
C ILE A 32 -2.80 4.59 0.83
N LEU A 33 -3.97 4.95 1.36
CA LEU A 33 -5.01 4.00 1.71
C LEU A 33 -5.53 3.23 0.50
N CYS A 34 -5.73 3.92 -0.64
CA CYS A 34 -6.14 3.26 -1.88
C CYS A 34 -5.07 2.26 -2.36
N ASP A 35 -3.80 2.66 -2.35
CA ASP A 35 -2.68 1.80 -2.76
C ASP A 35 -2.55 0.58 -1.83
N LEU A 36 -2.65 0.80 -0.51
CA LEU A 36 -2.57 -0.27 0.50
C LEU A 36 -3.74 -1.25 0.38
N ALA A 37 -4.97 -0.77 0.17
CA ALA A 37 -6.13 -1.65 0.01
C ALA A 37 -5.94 -2.63 -1.15
N LEU A 38 -5.47 -2.11 -2.29
CA LEU A 38 -5.20 -2.92 -3.48
C LEU A 38 -4.04 -3.91 -3.24
N LEU A 39 -2.96 -3.45 -2.60
CA LEU A 39 -1.81 -4.29 -2.27
C LEU A 39 -2.18 -5.41 -1.28
N VAL A 40 -2.94 -5.12 -0.22
CA VAL A 40 -3.40 -6.11 0.77
C VAL A 40 -4.27 -7.17 0.09
N GLY A 41 -5.19 -6.77 -0.80
CA GLY A 41 -5.99 -7.69 -1.60
C GLY A 41 -5.14 -8.57 -2.52
N ALA A 42 -4.14 -7.99 -3.19
CA ALA A 42 -3.21 -8.73 -4.04
C ALA A 42 -2.37 -9.76 -3.27
N VAL A 43 -1.85 -9.39 -2.09
CA VAL A 43 -1.10 -10.32 -1.23
C VAL A 43 -2.00 -11.47 -0.78
N ALA A 44 -3.23 -11.18 -0.32
CA ALA A 44 -4.18 -12.20 0.09
C ALA A 44 -4.52 -13.17 -1.06
N GLY A 45 -4.73 -12.65 -2.27
CA GLY A 45 -4.95 -13.45 -3.47
C GLY A 45 -3.74 -14.30 -3.87
N ALA A 46 -2.52 -13.79 -3.68
CA ALA A 46 -1.29 -14.53 -3.96
C ALA A 46 -1.03 -15.64 -2.93
N GLN A 47 -1.39 -15.46 -1.66
CA GLN A 47 -1.23 -16.47 -0.61
C GLN A 47 -1.98 -17.77 -0.93
N GLY A 48 -3.13 -17.70 -1.61
CA GLY A 48 -3.89 -18.88 -2.06
C GLY A 48 -3.23 -19.63 -3.23
N GLN A 49 -2.20 -19.06 -3.86
CA GLN A 49 -1.57 -19.60 -5.07
C GLN A 49 -0.13 -20.08 -4.83
N VAL A 50 0.50 -19.68 -3.72
CA VAL A 50 1.89 -20.04 -3.40
C VAL A 50 1.89 -21.16 -2.36
N SER A 51 2.26 -22.37 -2.79
CA SER A 51 2.36 -23.56 -1.93
C SER A 51 3.73 -23.74 -1.27
N GLU A 52 4.76 -23.08 -1.79
CA GLU A 52 6.12 -23.14 -1.24
C GLU A 52 6.18 -22.43 0.11
N GLU A 53 6.67 -23.13 1.14
CA GLU A 53 6.56 -22.71 2.53
C GLU A 53 7.28 -21.38 2.82
N CYS A 54 8.47 -21.16 2.26
CA CYS A 54 9.21 -19.91 2.42
C CYS A 54 8.45 -18.74 1.79
N GLY A 55 8.01 -18.88 0.55
CA GLY A 55 7.22 -17.88 -0.16
C GLY A 55 5.91 -17.56 0.54
N ALA A 56 5.19 -18.57 1.03
CA ALA A 56 3.96 -18.39 1.79
C ALA A 56 4.19 -17.63 3.10
N ARG A 57 5.27 -17.95 3.85
CA ARG A 57 5.66 -17.23 5.06
C ARG A 57 6.02 -15.77 4.76
N GLN A 58 6.76 -15.51 3.69
CA GLN A 58 7.12 -14.16 3.26
C GLN A 58 5.90 -13.33 2.88
N LEU A 59 4.95 -13.91 2.14
CA LEU A 59 3.68 -13.26 1.81
C LEU A 59 2.83 -12.99 3.06
N SER A 60 2.82 -13.89 4.04
CA SER A 60 2.14 -13.68 5.32
C SER A 60 2.74 -12.53 6.13
N GLN A 61 4.07 -12.40 6.15
CA GLN A 61 4.74 -11.25 6.76
C GLN A 61 4.39 -9.95 6.03
N LEU A 62 4.43 -9.97 4.69
CA LEU A 62 4.07 -8.82 3.86
C LEU A 62 2.63 -8.36 4.09
N TYR A 63 1.68 -9.31 4.12
CA TYR A 63 0.27 -9.04 4.41
C TYR A 63 0.13 -8.33 5.75
N ARG A 64 0.76 -8.87 6.81
CA ARG A 64 0.71 -8.27 8.15
C ARG A 64 1.22 -6.83 8.15
N HIS A 65 2.39 -6.57 7.56
CA HIS A 65 2.95 -5.22 7.54
C HIS A 65 2.09 -4.23 6.73
N ALA A 66 1.64 -4.62 5.53
CA ALA A 66 0.81 -3.77 4.69
C ALA A 66 -0.55 -3.49 5.36
N ASN A 67 -1.18 -4.52 5.94
CA ASN A 67 -2.46 -4.40 6.62
C ASN A 67 -2.35 -3.55 7.91
N SER A 68 -1.23 -3.64 8.64
CA SER A 68 -0.97 -2.76 9.79
C SER A 68 -0.94 -1.29 9.39
N PHE A 69 -0.24 -0.94 8.30
CA PHE A 69 -0.27 0.44 7.80
C PHE A 69 -1.67 0.87 7.34
N PHE A 70 -2.39 -0.03 6.66
CA PHE A 70 -3.75 0.24 6.18
C PHE A 70 -4.68 0.60 7.35
N LEU A 71 -4.73 -0.25 8.38
CA LEU A 71 -5.57 -0.04 9.56
C LEU A 71 -5.16 1.23 10.33
N LEU A 72 -3.85 1.45 10.52
CA LEU A 72 -3.36 2.65 11.19
C LEU A 72 -3.85 3.92 10.48
N LEU A 73 -3.68 3.99 9.15
CA LEU A 73 -4.08 5.15 8.37
C LEU A 73 -5.60 5.28 8.23
N GLN A 74 -6.34 4.17 8.26
CA GLN A 74 -7.80 4.19 8.17
C GLN A 74 -8.40 4.81 9.44
N THR A 75 -7.89 4.41 10.61
CA THR A 75 -8.33 4.93 11.91
C THR A 75 -7.85 6.36 12.17
N PHE A 76 -6.72 6.74 11.60
CA PHE A 76 -6.19 8.09 11.70
C PHE A 76 -6.93 9.04 10.75
N SER A 77 -7.82 9.91 11.25
CA SER A 77 -8.50 10.93 10.43
C SER A 77 -8.04 12.34 10.80
N TRP A 78 -7.88 13.20 9.80
CA TRP A 78 -7.57 14.63 10.02
C TRP A 78 -8.81 15.45 10.42
N GLU A 79 -10.00 14.97 10.03
CA GLU A 79 -11.30 15.56 10.37
C GLU A 79 -12.30 14.42 10.64
N ALA A 80 -13.36 14.69 11.41
CA ALA A 80 -14.43 13.74 11.76
C ALA A 80 -15.41 13.47 10.59
N GLY A 81 -14.87 13.38 9.36
CA GLY A 81 -15.64 13.07 8.15
C GLY A 81 -15.72 11.57 7.92
N HIS A 82 -16.92 11.10 7.59
CA HIS A 82 -17.17 9.71 7.17
C HIS A 82 -16.29 9.38 5.95
N TRP A 83 -15.45 8.36 6.05
CA TRP A 83 -14.69 7.87 4.92
C TRP A 83 -15.65 7.17 3.93
N GLU A 84 -15.52 7.44 2.64
CA GLU A 84 -16.16 6.65 1.59
C GLU A 84 -15.12 5.96 0.70
N PRO A 85 -15.40 4.74 0.20
CA PRO A 85 -14.43 3.90 -0.51
C PRO A 85 -14.31 4.27 -2.00
N SER A 86 -14.47 5.54 -2.40
CA SER A 86 -14.26 5.93 -3.80
C SER A 86 -12.76 6.07 -4.13
N CYS A 87 -12.04 4.97 -3.94
CA CYS A 87 -10.64 4.80 -4.30
C CYS A 87 -10.57 4.13 -5.67
N SER A 88 -10.11 4.85 -6.69
CA SER A 88 -9.70 4.26 -7.97
C SER A 88 -8.20 4.54 -8.18
N PRO A 89 -7.32 3.82 -7.48
CA PRO A 89 -5.88 3.94 -7.73
C PRO A 89 -5.58 3.45 -9.15
N HIS A 90 -4.64 4.10 -9.83
CA HIS A 90 -4.11 3.54 -11.06
C HIS A 90 -3.50 2.17 -10.75
N SER A 91 -3.89 1.15 -11.51
CA SER A 91 -3.52 -0.23 -11.22
C SER A 91 -3.10 -0.99 -12.48
N MET A 92 -2.28 -2.01 -12.30
CA MET A 92 -1.85 -2.90 -13.37
C MET A 92 -1.83 -4.36 -12.88
N GLU A 93 -2.07 -5.29 -13.79
CA GLU A 93 -1.98 -6.72 -13.51
C GLU A 93 -0.53 -7.21 -13.56
N HIS A 94 -0.17 -8.05 -12.59
CA HIS A 94 1.14 -8.68 -12.51
C HIS A 94 1.02 -10.16 -12.19
N THR A 95 1.77 -10.98 -12.93
CA THR A 95 1.81 -12.43 -12.73
C THR A 95 2.97 -12.86 -11.83
N HIS A 96 3.93 -11.98 -11.52
CA HIS A 96 5.12 -12.34 -10.74
C HIS A 96 4.92 -11.96 -9.27
N VAL A 97 5.09 -12.93 -8.36
CA VAL A 97 5.04 -12.69 -6.91
C VAL A 97 6.03 -11.60 -6.50
N THR A 98 7.21 -11.54 -7.13
CA THR A 98 8.22 -10.50 -6.87
C THR A 98 7.68 -9.08 -7.06
N SER A 99 6.75 -8.87 -8.00
CA SER A 99 6.15 -7.55 -8.24
C SER A 99 5.40 -7.05 -7.01
N ILE A 100 4.73 -7.94 -6.26
CA ILE A 100 4.02 -7.59 -5.02
C ILE A 100 5.00 -7.00 -3.99
N PHE A 101 6.16 -7.65 -3.81
CA PHE A 101 7.21 -7.17 -2.91
C PHE A 101 7.83 -5.86 -3.38
N LEU A 102 8.04 -5.69 -4.69
CA LEU A 102 8.57 -4.46 -5.26
C LEU A 102 7.59 -3.28 -5.07
N THR A 103 6.31 -3.49 -5.32
CA THR A 103 5.26 -2.49 -5.09
C THR A 103 5.20 -2.07 -3.63
N TYR A 104 5.23 -3.03 -2.70
CA TYR A 104 5.30 -2.71 -1.26
C TYR A 104 6.53 -1.86 -0.92
N ARG A 105 7.71 -2.26 -1.42
CA ARG A 105 8.96 -1.53 -1.20
C ARG A 105 8.86 -0.09 -1.72
N GLN A 106 8.32 0.11 -2.92
CA GLN A 106 8.13 1.44 -3.49
C GLN A 106 7.20 2.30 -2.63
N LEU A 107 6.10 1.71 -2.14
CA LEU A 107 5.14 2.42 -1.28
C LEU A 107 5.77 2.85 0.05
N VAL A 108 6.53 1.95 0.69
CA VAL A 108 7.25 2.23 1.95
C VAL A 108 8.34 3.28 1.74
N GLN A 109 9.17 3.14 0.71
CA GLN A 109 10.31 4.02 0.46
C GLN A 109 9.90 5.39 -0.10
N GLY A 110 8.71 5.48 -0.72
CA GLY A 110 8.12 6.71 -1.24
C GLY A 110 7.03 7.25 -0.32
N LYS A 111 5.77 7.12 -0.76
CA LYS A 111 4.61 7.79 -0.17
C LYS A 111 4.54 7.64 1.36
N LEU A 112 4.67 6.42 1.91
CA LEU A 112 4.57 6.18 3.36
C LEU A 112 5.66 6.90 4.16
N ARG A 113 6.93 6.77 3.76
CA ARG A 113 8.05 7.44 4.45
C ARG A 113 7.82 8.95 4.52
N PHE A 114 7.57 9.58 3.37
CA PHE A 114 7.38 11.03 3.33
C PHE A 114 6.10 11.49 4.01
N PHE A 115 5.05 10.66 4.02
CA PHE A 115 3.84 10.93 4.79
C PHE A 115 4.12 11.01 6.30
N PHE A 116 4.85 10.03 6.85
CA PHE A 116 5.18 10.03 8.26
C PHE A 116 6.18 11.15 8.64
N GLU A 117 7.09 11.51 7.75
CA GLU A 117 7.96 12.69 7.92
C GLU A 117 7.14 14.00 7.98
N ASP A 118 6.10 14.14 7.15
CA ASP A 118 5.20 15.30 7.17
C ASP A 118 4.30 15.30 8.41
N LEU A 119 3.79 14.13 8.82
CA LEU A 119 3.01 13.97 10.05
C LEU A 119 3.80 14.37 11.29
N ALA A 120 5.05 13.90 11.41
CA ALA A 120 5.90 14.21 12.55
C ALA A 120 6.11 15.72 12.73
N LYS A 121 6.23 16.46 11.62
CA LYS A 121 6.35 17.93 11.64
C LYS A 121 5.07 18.65 12.08
N VAL A 122 3.91 18.00 11.98
CA VAL A 122 2.62 18.59 12.38
C VAL A 122 2.23 18.21 13.80
N LEU A 123 2.53 16.97 14.22
CA LEU A 123 2.07 16.42 15.49
C LEU A 123 3.08 16.56 16.63
N CYS A 124 4.38 16.67 16.35
CA CYS A 124 5.44 16.75 17.35
C CYS A 124 6.01 18.17 17.52
N THR A 125 5.25 19.19 17.13
CA THR A 125 5.57 20.62 17.35
C THR A 125 4.99 21.15 18.64
#